data_AF-A0A8T6XLD4-F1
#
_entry.id   AF-A0A8T6XLD4-F1
#
_cell.length_a   1.000
_cell.length_b   1.000
_cell.length_c   1.000
_cell.angle_alpha   90.00
_cell.angle_beta   90.00
_cell.angle_gamma   90.00
#
_symmetry.space_group_name_H-M   'P 1'
#
loop_
_entity.id
_entity.type
_entity.pdbx_description
1 polymer ?
#
loop_
_entity_poly.entity_id
_entity_poly.type
_entity_poly.pdbx_seq_one_letter_code
_entity_poly.pdbx_strand_id
1 'polypeptide(L)' 'DRWIRALNEDNRTWINVSTVDGYSNQIAEEYAITAIPKNFLVDKNGIIIAKDIHGQEL' A
#
# COMPACT_ATOMS: atom_id res chain seq x y z
N ASP A 1 14.92 3.41 -10.15
CA ASP A 1 14.50 3.47 -11.57
C ASP A 1 13.19 2.75 -11.88
N ARG A 2 13.07 1.42 -11.65
CA ARG A 2 11.85 0.66 -11.98
C ARG A 2 10.56 1.23 -11.37
N TRP A 3 10.60 1.63 -10.10
CA TRP A 3 9.45 2.19 -9.38
C TRP A 3 8.98 3.52 -9.98
N ILE A 4 9.89 4.47 -10.20
CA ILE A 4 9.57 5.77 -10.82
C ILE A 4 8.99 5.60 -12.22
N ARG A 5 9.54 4.67 -13.01
CA ARG A 5 8.99 4.36 -14.35
C ARG A 5 7.55 3.88 -14.26
N ALA A 6 7.26 2.93 -13.36
CA ALA A 6 5.91 2.40 -13.17
C ALA A 6 4.91 3.51 -12.75
N LEU A 7 5.31 4.44 -11.87
CA LEU A 7 4.46 5.57 -11.49
C LEU A 7 4.07 6.45 -12.68
N ASN A 8 5.02 6.71 -13.58
CA ASN A 8 4.80 7.51 -14.79
C ASN A 8 3.92 6.77 -15.81
N GLU A 9 4.11 5.46 -15.96
CA GLU A 9 3.30 4.62 -16.86
C GLU A 9 1.84 4.49 -16.37
N ASP A 10 1.66 4.36 -15.06
CA ASP A 10 0.33 4.20 -14.43
C ASP A 10 -0.43 5.53 -14.23
N ASN A 11 0.18 6.69 -14.54
CA ASN A 11 -0.38 8.03 -14.29
C ASN A 11 -0.95 8.16 -12.85
N ARG A 12 -0.22 7.69 -11.84
CA ARG A 12 -0.69 7.70 -10.45
C ARG A 12 -0.82 9.13 -9.92
N THR A 13 -2.02 9.53 -9.53
CA THR A 13 -2.31 10.88 -9.01
C THR A 13 -2.21 11.03 -7.50
N TRP A 14 -2.09 9.92 -6.77
CA TRP A 14 -2.06 9.91 -5.31
C TRP A 14 -0.63 9.91 -4.77
N ILE A 15 -0.49 10.14 -3.46
CA ILE A 15 0.81 10.09 -2.79
C ILE A 15 1.34 8.65 -2.88
N ASN A 16 2.55 8.50 -3.41
CA ASN A 16 3.25 7.24 -3.51
C ASN A 16 4.56 7.33 -2.74
N VAL A 17 4.81 6.34 -1.88
CA VAL A 17 6.04 6.21 -1.09
C VAL A 17 6.60 4.80 -1.26
N SER A 18 7.92 4.65 -1.21
CA SER A 18 8.59 3.35 -1.28
C SER A 18 9.88 3.41 -0.49
N THR A 19 10.13 2.37 0.32
CA THR A 19 11.42 2.16 0.98
C THR A 19 12.46 1.55 0.04
N VAL A 20 12.08 1.05 -1.15
CA VAL A 20 12.93 0.35 -2.13
C VAL A 20 13.55 -0.97 -1.63
N ASP A 21 13.33 -1.32 -0.35
CA ASP A 21 13.91 -2.50 0.33
C ASP A 21 13.19 -3.83 0.04
N GLY A 22 12.11 -3.81 -0.76
CA GLY A 22 11.33 -5.02 -1.09
C GLY A 22 10.49 -5.51 0.09
N TYR A 23 10.34 -6.83 0.24
CA TYR A 23 9.45 -7.45 1.26
C TYR A 23 10.03 -7.44 2.69
N SER A 24 11.35 -7.31 2.84
CA SER A 24 12.02 -7.35 4.14
C SER A 24 12.16 -5.94 4.70
N ASN A 25 11.05 -5.32 5.08
CA ASN A 25 11.06 -3.98 5.67
C ASN A 25 10.16 -3.89 6.91
N GLN A 26 10.47 -2.93 7.79
CA GLN A 26 9.76 -2.73 9.06
C GLN A 26 8.25 -2.53 8.88
N ILE A 27 7.82 -1.83 7.82
CA ILE A 27 6.41 -1.56 7.56
C ILE A 27 5.67 -2.86 7.23
N ALA A 28 6.29 -3.76 6.46
CA ALA A 28 5.71 -5.06 6.15
C ALA A 28 5.52 -5.92 7.40
N GLU A 29 6.44 -5.85 8.37
CA GLU A 29 6.31 -6.53 9.66
C GLU A 29 5.21 -5.92 10.53
N GLU A 30 5.23 -4.59 10.73
CA GLU A 30 4.27 -3.86 11.57
C GLU A 30 2.81 -4.03 11.11
N TYR A 31 2.59 -4.07 9.79
CA TYR A 31 1.27 -4.24 9.19
C TYR A 31 0.97 -5.70 8.78
N ALA A 32 1.83 -6.64 9.15
CA ALA A 32 1.71 -8.07 8.84
C ALA A 32 1.45 -8.37 7.34
N ILE A 33 2.16 -7.65 6.46
CA ILE A 33 2.08 -7.80 5.00
C ILE A 33 2.90 -9.02 4.58
N THR A 34 2.21 -10.14 4.35
CA THR A 34 2.83 -11.40 3.90
C THR A 34 2.74 -11.64 2.38
N ALA A 35 1.88 -10.89 1.70
CA ALA A 35 1.67 -10.93 0.25
C ALA A 35 1.18 -9.56 -0.22
N ILE A 36 1.31 -9.27 -1.52
CA ILE A 36 0.73 -8.08 -2.16
C ILE A 36 -0.14 -8.52 -3.35
N PRO A 37 -1.18 -7.74 -3.75
CA PRO A 37 -1.59 -6.45 -3.19
C PRO A 37 -2.28 -6.56 -1.83
N LYS A 38 -2.14 -5.51 -1.01
CA LYS A 38 -2.81 -5.33 0.28
C LYS A 38 -3.40 -3.93 0.37
N ASN A 39 -4.54 -3.79 1.02
CA ASN A 39 -5.13 -2.50 1.33
C ASN A 39 -5.66 -2.47 2.77
N PHE A 40 -5.76 -1.25 3.28
CA PHE A 40 -6.27 -0.94 4.60
C PHE A 40 -7.16 0.29 4.48
N LEU A 41 -8.35 0.25 5.07
CA LEU A 41 -9.19 1.43 5.26
C LEU A 41 -8.96 1.94 6.68
N VAL A 42 -8.60 3.22 6.79
CA VAL A 42 -8.24 3.87 8.05
C VAL A 42 -9.20 5.02 8.30
N ASP A 43 -9.72 5.13 9.53
CA ASP A 43 -10.59 6.22 9.93
C ASP A 43 -9.79 7.52 10.22
N LYS A 44 -10.50 8.61 10.54
CA LYS A 44 -9.90 9.91 10.85
C LYS A 44 -9.00 9.92 12.10
N ASN A 45 -9.11 8.90 12.96
CA ASN A 45 -8.32 8.78 14.19
C ASN A 45 -7.08 7.88 13.98
N GLY A 46 -6.87 7.37 12.76
CA GLY A 46 -5.77 6.46 12.46
C GLY A 46 -6.07 4.99 12.77
N ILE A 47 -7.34 4.62 12.99
CA ILE A 47 -7.74 3.24 13.30
C ILE A 47 -8.05 2.49 12.01
N ILE A 48 -7.46 1.30 11.84
CA ILE A 48 -7.79 0.39 10.72
C ILE A 48 -9.19 -0.17 10.97
N ILE A 49 -10.12 0.14 10.06
CA ILE A 49 -11.52 -0.29 10.12
C ILE A 49 -11.87 -1.38 9.10
N ALA A 50 -11.04 -1.58 8.08
CA ALA A 50 -11.15 -2.72 7.16
C ALA A 50 -9.78 -3.06 6.55
N LYS A 51 -9.65 -4.30 6.08
CA LYS A 51 -8.46 -4.82 5.36
C LYS A 51 -8.89 -5.78 4.26
N ASP A 52 -8.08 -5.89 3.21
CA ASP A 52 -8.31 -6.82 2.09
C ASP A 52 -9.69 -6.63 1.42
N ILE A 53 -10.16 -5.39 1.32
CA ILE A 53 -11.46 -5.03 0.71
C ILE A 53 -11.35 -4.94 -0.82
N HIS A 54 -12.39 -5.36 -1.54
CA HIS A 54 -12.37 -5.39 -3.00
C HIS A 54 -13.70 -4.93 -3.60
N GLY A 55 -13.66 -4.35 -4.81
CA GLY A 55 -14.86 -4.11 -5.61
C GLY A 55 -15.90 -3.24 -4.91
N GLN A 56 -17.14 -3.74 -4.79
CA GLN A 56 -18.27 -3.02 -4.18
C GLN A 56 -18.13 -2.76 -2.67
N GLU A 57 -17.12 -3.32 -2.01
CA GLU A 57 -16.81 -3.08 -0.60
C GLU A 57 -15.92 -1.86 -0.36
N LEU A 58 -15.40 -1.24 -1.44
CA LEU A 58 -14.74 0.08 -1.44
C LEU A 58 -15.78 1.19 -1.62
#